data_AF-A0A519RGW6-F1
#
_entry.id   AF-A0A519RGW6-F1
#
_cell.length_a   1.000
_cell.length_b   1.000
_cell.length_c   1.000
_cell.angle_alpha   90.00
_cell.angle_beta   90.00
_cell.angle_gamma   90.00
#
_symmetry.space_group_name_H-M   'P 1'
#
loop_
_entity.id
_entity.type
_entity.pdbx_description
1 polymer ?
#
loop_
_entity_poly.entity_id
_entity_poly.type
_entity_poly.pdbx_seq_one_letter_code
_entity_poly.pdbx_strand_id
1 'polypeptide(L)'
;YYYYSGNDPKFKNLITLVDNNLGYSVFQSIERTKIELSSQDKSNFYYKNLGIYIDESISTEYYDSIIDKDLNRINDYLDEFLSKNNINPNEINSLFLTGGTSLVPAVQNLFKTRFPHINLNSGDNFKSVAKGLAYSGYLFN
;
A
#
# COMPACT_ATOMS: atom_id res chain seq x y z
N TYR A 1 -28.85 -13.44 16.92
CA TYR A 1 -27.39 -13.21 16.82
C TYR A 1 -26.91 -12.11 17.77
N TYR A 2 -27.46 -10.89 17.77
CA TYR A 2 -26.99 -9.81 18.65
C TYR A 2 -27.21 -10.01 20.17
N TYR A 3 -28.32 -10.62 20.60
CA TYR A 3 -28.60 -10.84 22.03
C TYR A 3 -27.64 -11.80 22.74
N TYR A 4 -26.93 -12.66 21.99
CA TYR A 4 -25.96 -13.61 22.55
C TYR A 4 -24.53 -13.04 22.64
N SER A 5 -24.28 -11.83 22.12
CA SER A 5 -22.96 -11.19 22.16
C SER A 5 -22.77 -10.23 23.34
N GLY A 6 -23.64 -10.30 24.36
CA GLY A 6 -23.57 -9.41 25.52
C GLY A 6 -23.77 -7.92 25.20
N ASN A 7 -24.49 -7.60 24.12
CA ASN A 7 -24.65 -6.22 23.60
C ASN A 7 -23.35 -5.51 23.20
N ASP A 8 -22.30 -6.25 22.82
CA ASP A 8 -21.04 -5.66 22.33
C ASP A 8 -21.27 -4.75 21.09
N PRO A 9 -20.98 -3.44 21.18
CA PRO A 9 -21.11 -2.51 20.05
C PRO A 9 -20.25 -2.89 18.84
N LYS A 10 -19.09 -3.52 19.03
CA LYS A 10 -18.22 -3.96 17.92
C LYS A 10 -18.87 -5.10 17.14
N PHE A 11 -19.52 -6.03 17.85
CA PHE A 11 -20.29 -7.09 17.20
C PHE A 11 -21.49 -6.52 16.44
N LYS A 12 -22.17 -5.51 17.01
CA LYS A 12 -23.23 -4.77 16.29
C LYS A 12 -22.71 -4.20 14.97
N ASN A 13 -21.59 -3.49 15.04
CA ASN A 13 -20.99 -2.82 13.88
C ASN A 13 -20.60 -3.84 12.81
N LEU A 14 -20.07 -5.00 13.19
CA LEU A 14 -19.75 -6.08 12.26
C LEU A 14 -21.00 -6.60 11.54
N ILE A 15 -22.08 -6.88 12.28
CA ILE A 15 -23.37 -7.31 11.70
C ILE A 15 -23.91 -6.23 10.76
N THR A 16 -23.92 -4.96 11.19
CA THR A 16 -24.36 -3.84 10.35
C THR A 16 -23.53 -3.72 9.07
N LEU A 17 -22.21 -3.88 9.16
CA LEU A 17 -21.30 -3.82 8.01
C LEU A 17 -21.62 -4.91 7.00
N VAL A 18 -21.81 -6.15 7.47
CA VAL A 18 -22.10 -7.31 6.61
C VAL A 18 -23.51 -7.20 6.01
N ASP A 19 -24.54 -7.02 6.82
CA ASP A 19 -25.94 -7.03 6.37
C ASP A 19 -26.24 -5.89 5.39
N ASN A 20 -25.56 -4.74 5.54
CA ASN A 20 -25.74 -3.58 4.67
C ASN A 20 -24.64 -3.45 3.61
N ASN A 21 -23.80 -4.47 3.42
CA ASN A 21 -22.73 -4.50 2.41
C ASN A 21 -21.80 -3.26 2.44
N LEU A 22 -21.48 -2.78 3.63
CA LEU A 22 -20.73 -1.52 3.80
C LEU A 22 -19.22 -1.66 3.54
N GLY A 23 -18.74 -2.87 3.26
CA GLY A 23 -17.31 -3.17 3.10
C GLY A 23 -16.61 -2.21 2.14
N TYR A 24 -17.20 -1.93 0.97
CA TYR A 24 -16.60 -1.00 0.01
C TYR A 24 -16.41 0.42 0.57
N SER A 25 -17.41 0.95 1.28
CA SER A 25 -17.32 2.30 1.87
C SER A 25 -16.26 2.40 2.98
N VAL A 26 -16.06 1.32 3.73
CA VAL A 26 -14.98 1.22 4.72
C VAL A 26 -13.64 1.20 3.99
N PHE A 27 -13.49 0.37 2.94
CA PHE A 27 -12.28 0.33 2.13
C PHE A 27 -11.93 1.67 1.50
N GLN A 28 -12.91 2.45 1.03
CA GLN A 28 -12.65 3.82 0.54
C GLN A 28 -12.06 4.74 1.61
N SER A 29 -12.51 4.59 2.86
CA SER A 29 -12.00 5.38 3.99
C SER A 29 -10.59 4.94 4.38
N ILE A 30 -10.31 3.63 4.32
CA ILE A 30 -8.97 3.07 4.52
C ILE A 30 -8.03 3.56 3.42
N GLU A 31 -8.45 3.49 2.16
CA GLU A 31 -7.65 3.91 1.01
C GLU A 31 -7.31 5.40 1.07
N ARG A 32 -8.28 6.26 1.44
CA ARG A 32 -8.03 7.69 1.66
C ARG A 32 -6.96 7.89 2.73
N THR A 33 -7.09 7.22 3.87
CA THR A 33 -6.12 7.31 4.98
C THR A 33 -4.72 6.88 4.52
N LYS A 34 -4.61 5.78 3.77
CA LYS A 34 -3.34 5.29 3.20
C LYS A 34 -2.72 6.30 2.22
N ILE A 35 -3.53 6.90 1.34
CA ILE A 35 -3.06 7.92 0.40
C ILE A 35 -2.53 9.15 1.15
N GLU A 36 -3.25 9.62 2.17
CA GLU A 36 -2.82 10.76 3.00
C GLU A 36 -1.48 10.47 3.69
N LEU A 37 -1.34 9.27 4.29
CA LEU A 37 -0.09 8.79 4.91
C LEU A 37 1.08 8.64 3.92
N SER A 38 0.83 8.69 2.61
CA SER A 38 1.90 8.72 1.62
C SER A 38 2.61 10.08 1.53
N SER A 39 2.05 11.12 2.18
CA SER A 39 2.58 12.50 2.17
C SER A 39 2.61 13.17 3.55
N GLN A 40 2.08 12.51 4.58
CA GLN A 40 1.93 13.04 5.93
C GLN A 40 2.30 11.97 6.95
N ASP A 41 2.93 12.37 8.06
CA ASP A 41 3.33 11.43 9.13
C ASP A 41 2.13 10.89 9.94
N LYS A 42 0.98 11.56 9.83
CA LYS A 42 -0.28 11.17 10.49
C LYS A 42 -1.47 11.48 9.60
N SER A 43 -2.49 10.64 9.67
CA SER A 43 -3.81 10.83 9.04
C SER A 43 -4.90 10.36 10.02
N ASN A 44 -6.10 10.88 9.88
CA ASN A 44 -7.24 10.45 10.68
C ASN A 44 -8.12 9.49 9.88
N PHE A 45 -8.15 8.22 10.29
CA PHE A 45 -9.14 7.29 9.79
C PHE A 45 -10.50 7.64 10.37
N TYR A 46 -11.37 8.17 9.50
CA TYR A 46 -12.72 8.54 9.87
C TYR A 46 -13.74 7.79 9.01
N TYR A 47 -14.63 7.05 9.67
CA TYR A 47 -15.75 6.35 9.06
C TYR A 47 -17.02 6.52 9.89
N LYS A 48 -18.09 7.01 9.25
CA LYS A 48 -19.41 7.14 9.86
C LYS A 48 -20.50 6.72 8.89
N ASN A 49 -21.15 5.59 9.15
CA ASN A 49 -22.27 5.11 8.35
C ASN A 49 -23.15 4.13 9.12
N LEU A 50 -24.48 4.21 8.96
CA LEU A 50 -25.49 3.34 9.58
C LEU A 50 -25.25 3.04 11.09
N GLY A 51 -24.81 4.04 11.85
CA GLY A 51 -24.55 3.92 13.29
C GLY A 51 -23.17 3.37 13.66
N ILE A 52 -22.37 2.94 12.67
CA ILE A 52 -20.93 2.69 12.86
C ILE A 52 -20.23 4.05 12.90
N TYR A 53 -19.40 4.25 13.91
CA TYR A 53 -18.55 5.42 14.08
C TYR A 53 -17.14 4.96 14.47
N ILE A 54 -16.15 5.30 13.65
CA ILE A 54 -14.73 5.06 13.89
C ILE A 54 -14.00 6.36 13.58
N ASP A 55 -13.16 6.78 14.51
CA ASP A 55 -12.42 8.04 14.46
C ASP A 55 -11.08 7.80 15.17
N GLU A 56 -10.07 7.44 14.39
CA GLU A 56 -8.78 6.98 14.90
C GLU A 56 -7.62 7.69 14.18
N SER A 57 -6.70 8.26 14.97
CA SER A 57 -5.47 8.83 14.41
C SER A 57 -4.47 7.71 14.11
N ILE A 58 -4.08 7.62 12.85
CA ILE A 58 -3.13 6.64 12.33
C ILE A 58 -1.82 7.37 12.04
N SER A 59 -0.71 6.87 12.54
CA SER A 59 0.62 7.36 12.17
C SER A 59 1.25 6.49 11.08
N THR A 60 2.24 7.04 10.38
CA THR A 60 3.07 6.29 9.43
C THR A 60 3.74 5.11 10.10
N GLU A 61 4.26 5.25 11.33
CA GLU A 61 4.92 4.14 12.03
C GLU A 61 3.95 3.00 12.34
N TYR A 62 2.72 3.33 12.75
CA TYR A 62 1.69 2.31 13.00
C TYR A 62 1.29 1.62 11.70
N TYR A 63 1.10 2.38 10.61
CA TYR A 63 0.83 1.80 9.30
C TYR A 63 1.96 0.90 8.80
N ASP A 64 3.21 1.34 8.95
CA ASP A 64 4.40 0.57 8.56
C ASP A 64 4.45 -0.76 9.32
N SER A 65 4.10 -0.77 10.61
CA SER A 65 4.01 -2.01 11.40
C SER A 65 2.95 -2.99 10.89
N ILE A 66 1.86 -2.49 10.28
CA ILE A 66 0.80 -3.32 9.70
C ILE A 66 1.31 -4.02 8.43
N ILE A 67 2.11 -3.32 7.61
CA ILE A 67 2.60 -3.82 6.32
C ILE A 67 4.01 -4.45 6.39
N ASP A 68 4.63 -4.50 7.56
CA ASP A 68 6.00 -5.00 7.75
C ASP A 68 6.20 -6.41 7.15
N LYS A 69 5.23 -7.30 7.34
CA LYS A 69 5.27 -8.64 6.75
C LYS A 69 5.29 -8.60 5.23
N ASP A 70 4.57 -7.68 4.60
CA ASP A 70 4.54 -7.55 3.14
C ASP A 70 5.84 -6.91 2.62
N LEU A 71 6.42 -5.96 3.36
CA LEU A 71 7.73 -5.38 3.04
C LEU A 71 8.83 -6.45 3.07
N ASN A 72 8.84 -7.29 4.11
CA ASN A 72 9.77 -8.41 4.21
C ASN A 72 9.63 -9.37 3.04
N ARG A 73 8.39 -9.71 2.64
CA ARG A 73 8.15 -10.56 1.46
C ARG A 73 8.65 -9.95 0.16
N ILE A 74 8.52 -8.63 -0.02
CA ILE A 74 9.07 -7.92 -1.18
C ILE A 74 10.60 -8.01 -1.17
N ASN A 75 11.24 -7.80 -0.01
CA ASN A 75 12.68 -7.92 0.13
C ASN A 75 13.18 -9.34 -0.17
N ASP A 76 12.55 -10.35 0.43
CA ASP A 76 12.91 -11.76 0.23
C ASP A 76 12.80 -12.19 -1.23
N TYR A 77 11.72 -11.77 -1.90
CA TYR A 77 11.55 -12.03 -3.33
C TYR A 77 12.65 -11.38 -4.17
N LEU A 78 13.03 -10.14 -3.85
CA LEU A 78 14.11 -9.45 -4.54
C LEU A 78 15.46 -10.16 -4.33
N ASP A 79 15.74 -10.60 -3.10
CA ASP A 79 16.94 -11.38 -2.77
C ASP A 79 17.02 -12.68 -3.56
N GLU A 80 15.91 -13.43 -3.59
CA GLU A 80 15.79 -14.66 -4.36
C GLU A 80 15.99 -14.39 -5.86
N PHE A 81 15.38 -13.35 -6.40
CA PHE A 81 15.48 -12.99 -7.82
C PHE A 81 16.92 -12.63 -8.21
N LEU A 82 17.58 -11.77 -7.44
CA LEU A 82 18.96 -11.36 -7.74
C LEU A 82 19.93 -12.54 -7.63
N SER A 83 19.78 -13.37 -6.59
CA SER A 83 20.61 -14.56 -6.40
C SER A 83 20.41 -15.57 -7.53
N LYS A 84 19.16 -15.88 -7.91
CA LYS A 84 18.87 -16.84 -8.99
C LYS A 84 19.46 -16.43 -10.33
N ASN A 85 19.57 -15.12 -10.58
CA ASN A 85 20.10 -14.57 -11.83
C ASN A 85 21.57 -14.16 -11.73
N ASN A 86 22.24 -14.41 -10.59
CA ASN A 86 23.62 -14.00 -10.32
C ASN A 86 23.88 -12.49 -10.56
N ILE A 87 22.90 -11.65 -10.22
CA ILE A 87 22.99 -10.19 -10.39
C ILE A 87 23.54 -9.59 -9.10
N ASN A 88 24.65 -8.86 -9.18
CA ASN A 88 25.15 -8.11 -8.05
C ASN A 88 24.32 -6.81 -7.87
N PRO A 89 23.76 -6.51 -6.68
CA PRO A 89 23.05 -5.27 -6.43
C PRO A 89 23.80 -3.99 -6.86
N ASN A 90 25.14 -4.01 -6.81
CA ASN A 90 25.98 -2.88 -7.21
C ASN A 90 26.05 -2.66 -8.73
N GLU A 91 25.67 -3.66 -9.54
CA GLU A 91 25.62 -3.55 -11.01
C GLU A 91 24.34 -2.89 -11.50
N ILE A 92 23.33 -2.78 -10.62
CA ILE A 92 22.11 -2.04 -10.92
C ILE A 92 22.44 -0.56 -10.97
N ASN A 93 22.03 0.09 -12.06
CA ASN A 93 22.34 1.49 -12.35
C ASN A 93 21.10 2.40 -12.34
N SER A 94 19.90 1.82 -12.35
CA SER A 94 18.64 2.55 -12.41
C SER A 94 17.56 1.82 -11.62
N LEU A 95 16.75 2.59 -10.90
CA LEU A 95 15.61 2.07 -10.15
C LEU A 95 14.35 2.87 -10.53
N PHE A 96 13.30 2.16 -10.92
CA PHE A 96 11.99 2.71 -11.23
C PHE A 96 10.94 1.97 -10.41
N LEU A 97 10.12 2.70 -9.67
CA LEU A 97 8.95 2.12 -9.00
C LEU A 97 7.69 2.56 -9.71
N THR A 98 6.78 1.62 -9.96
CA THR A 98 5.54 1.87 -10.71
C THR A 98 4.32 1.42 -9.92
N GLY A 99 3.17 2.04 -10.18
CA GLY A 99 1.91 1.78 -9.47
C GLY A 99 1.74 2.61 -8.20
N GLY A 100 0.49 2.82 -7.77
CA GLY A 100 0.18 3.73 -6.65
C GLY A 100 0.82 3.35 -5.32
N THR A 101 0.93 2.06 -5.02
CA THR A 101 1.57 1.55 -3.79
C THR A 101 3.05 1.92 -3.68
N SER A 102 3.73 2.21 -4.79
CA SER A 102 5.13 2.70 -4.76
C SER A 102 5.30 4.07 -4.11
N LEU A 103 4.21 4.81 -3.91
CA LEU A 103 4.22 6.09 -3.22
C LEU A 103 4.26 5.94 -1.69
N VAL A 104 4.02 4.74 -1.16
CA VAL A 104 4.11 4.47 0.28
C VAL A 104 5.56 4.69 0.76
N PRO A 105 5.80 5.53 1.78
CA PRO A 105 7.14 5.86 2.27
C PRO A 105 7.98 4.65 2.63
N ALA A 106 7.41 3.66 3.33
CA ALA A 106 8.14 2.44 3.69
C ALA A 106 8.62 1.63 2.48
N VAL A 107 7.83 1.60 1.40
CA VAL A 107 8.23 0.95 0.14
C VAL A 107 9.39 1.72 -0.50
N GLN A 108 9.32 3.04 -0.56
CA GLN A 108 10.43 3.85 -1.07
C GLN A 108 11.70 3.67 -0.24
N ASN A 109 11.57 3.65 1.08
CA ASN A 109 12.68 3.51 2.01
C ASN A 109 13.33 2.12 1.90
N LEU A 110 12.55 1.05 1.71
CA LEU A 110 13.08 -0.28 1.43
C LEU A 110 14.08 -0.25 0.27
N PHE A 111 13.66 0.30 -0.87
CA PHE A 111 14.51 0.33 -2.05
C PHE A 111 15.66 1.34 -1.95
N LYS A 112 15.46 2.52 -1.33
CA LYS A 112 16.54 3.48 -1.07
C LYS A 112 17.63 2.90 -0.16
N THR A 113 17.22 2.12 0.85
CA THR A 113 18.15 1.44 1.77
C THR A 113 18.90 0.32 1.06
N ARG A 114 18.20 -0.40 0.16
CA ARG A 114 18.78 -1.52 -0.59
C ARG A 114 19.77 -1.08 -1.67
N PHE A 115 19.51 0.06 -2.31
CA PHE A 115 20.32 0.62 -3.40
C PHE A 115 20.75 2.04 -3.07
N PRO A 116 21.58 2.25 -2.03
CA PRO A 116 21.93 3.59 -1.54
C PRO A 116 22.74 4.41 -2.55
N HIS A 117 23.35 3.75 -3.54
CA HIS A 117 24.10 4.37 -4.63
C HIS A 117 23.23 4.83 -5.80
N ILE A 118 21.93 4.52 -5.80
CA ILE A 118 21.02 4.80 -6.92
C ILE A 118 19.95 5.79 -6.47
N ASN A 119 19.75 6.84 -7.26
CA ASN A 119 18.60 7.71 -7.08
C ASN A 119 17.32 7.01 -7.56
N LEU A 120 16.29 7.04 -6.72
CA LEU A 120 14.96 6.54 -7.05
C LEU A 120 14.35 7.41 -8.16
N ASN A 121 14.11 6.86 -9.35
CA ASN A 121 13.42 7.60 -10.41
C ASN A 121 11.92 7.63 -10.13
N SER A 122 11.42 8.75 -9.61
CA SER A 122 10.00 9.02 -9.39
C SER A 122 9.36 9.65 -10.63
N GLY A 123 9.37 8.92 -11.75
CA GLY A 123 8.66 9.32 -12.96
C GLY A 123 7.14 9.37 -12.76
N ASP A 124 6.39 9.45 -13.86
CA ASP A 124 4.91 9.39 -13.84
C ASP A 124 4.47 7.95 -13.45
N ASN A 125 4.57 7.60 -12.15
CA ASN A 125 4.43 6.24 -11.58
C ASN A 125 3.10 5.57 -11.97
N PHE A 126 2.10 6.35 -12.35
CA PHE A 126 0.79 5.88 -12.80
C PHE A 126 0.68 5.67 -14.31
N LYS A 127 1.48 6.36 -15.11
CA LYS A 127 1.35 6.35 -16.58
C LYS A 127 2.56 5.72 -17.29
N SER A 128 3.63 5.41 -16.57
CA SER A 128 4.87 4.86 -17.14
C SER A 128 4.62 3.58 -17.95
N VAL A 129 3.82 2.65 -17.43
CA VAL A 129 3.47 1.40 -18.11
C VAL A 129 2.64 1.66 -19.36
N ALA A 130 1.57 2.45 -19.27
CA ALA A 130 0.71 2.78 -20.42
C ALA A 130 1.48 3.53 -21.52
N LYS A 131 2.35 4.47 -21.14
CA LYS A 131 3.25 5.18 -22.07
C LYS A 131 4.21 4.21 -22.75
N GLY A 132 4.83 3.31 -21.99
CA GLY A 132 5.72 2.27 -22.53
C GLY A 132 5.02 1.42 -23.59
N LEU A 133 3.83 0.90 -23.27
CA LEU A 133 3.02 0.13 -24.22
C LEU A 133 2.65 0.92 -25.48
N ALA A 134 2.25 2.19 -25.33
CA ALA A 134 1.92 3.05 -26.47
C ALA A 134 3.14 3.28 -27.37
N TYR A 135 4.32 3.53 -26.79
CA TYR A 135 5.55 3.67 -27.58
C TYR A 135 5.97 2.35 -28.23
N SER A 136 5.79 1.21 -27.57
CA SER A 136 6.10 -0.11 -28.12
C SER A 136 5.09 -0.63 -29.14
N GLY A 137 4.04 0.13 -29.46
CA GLY A 137 3.01 -0.26 -30.43
C GLY A 137 3.56 -0.68 -31.80
N TYR A 138 4.69 -0.10 -32.22
CA TYR A 138 5.34 -0.46 -33.48
C TYR A 138 6.04 -1.84 -33.46
N LEU A 139 6.31 -2.42 -32.28
CA LEU A 139 6.94 -3.73 -32.12
C LEU A 139 5.94 -4.90 -32.27
N PHE A 140 4.63 -4.60 -32.27
CA PHE A 140 3.56 -5.58 -32.39
C PHE A 140 2.96 -5.66 -33.81
N ASN A 141 3.63 -5.04 -34.78
CA ASN A 141 3.31 -5.13 -36.21
C ASN A 141 4.15 -6.22 -36.89
#